data_AF-A0A7C5VFK6-F1
#
_entry.id   AF-A0A7C5VFK6-F1
#
_cell.length_a   1.000
_cell.length_b   1.000
_cell.length_c   1.000
_cell.angle_alpha   90.00
_cell.angle_beta   90.00
_cell.angle_gamma   90.00
#
_symmetry.space_group_name_H-M   'P 1'
#
loop_
_entity.id
_entity.type
_entity.pdbx_description
1 polymer ?
#
loop_
_entity_poly.entity_id
_entity_poly.type
_entity_poly.pdbx_seq_one_letter_code
_entity_poly.pdbx_strand_id
1 'polypeptide(L)' 'MSDFRLSVAPMVDRTDRHFRFLVRQVSRGVRLYTEMVVDQGVLRGNRKRLLAFRPEEHPIA' A
#
# COMPACT_ATOMS: atom_id res chain seq x y z
N MET A 1 7.36 -14.95 -9.59
CA MET A 1 8.29 -13.86 -9.96
C MET A 1 7.61 -12.54 -9.63
N SER A 2 8.17 -11.77 -8.70
CA SER A 2 7.67 -10.43 -8.39
C SER A 2 7.91 -9.53 -9.60
N ASP A 3 6.83 -9.07 -10.22
CA ASP A 3 6.89 -8.22 -11.40
C ASP A 3 7.13 -6.76 -10.98
N PHE A 4 8.29 -6.23 -11.34
CA PHE A 4 8.71 -4.85 -11.00
C PHE A 4 8.58 -3.89 -12.18
N ARG A 5 7.89 -4.28 -13.26
CA ARG A 5 7.77 -3.45 -14.47
C ARG A 5 6.96 -2.17 -14.26
N LEU A 6 5.99 -2.20 -13.34
CA LEU A 6 5.11 -1.05 -13.07
C LEU A 6 4.71 -0.98 -11.59
N SER A 7 4.72 0.23 -11.04
CA SER A 7 4.30 0.48 -9.66
C SER A 7 3.58 1.83 -9.52
N VAL A 8 2.73 1.93 -8.49
CA VAL A 8 2.08 3.17 -8.09
C VAL A 8 2.92 3.84 -7.00
N ALA A 9 3.26 5.12 -7.19
CA ALA A 9 4.10 5.86 -6.24
C ALA A 9 3.45 5.97 -4.85
N PRO A 10 4.23 5.94 -3.76
CA PRO A 10 3.74 6.26 -2.42
C PRO A 10 3.35 7.73 -2.34
N MET A 11 2.11 8.02 -1.95
CA MET A 11 1.58 9.39 -1.86
C MET A 11 0.77 9.54 -0.57
N VAL A 12 1.26 10.37 0.35
CA VAL A 12 0.57 10.69 1.60
C VAL A 12 -0.82 11.27 1.30
N ASP A 13 -1.83 10.88 2.09
CA ASP A 13 -3.24 11.24 1.96
C ASP A 13 -3.89 10.75 0.65
N ARG A 14 -3.24 9.81 -0.05
CA ARG A 14 -3.73 9.28 -1.34
C ARG A 14 -3.65 7.77 -1.39
N THR A 15 -2.46 7.18 -1.24
CA THR A 15 -2.27 5.72 -1.36
C THR A 15 -2.63 4.97 -0.09
N ASP A 16 -3.79 5.26 0.48
CA ASP A 16 -4.37 4.50 1.57
C ASP A 16 -4.91 3.13 1.07
N ARG A 17 -5.40 2.30 1.99
CA ARG A 17 -5.97 0.98 1.65
C ARG A 17 -7.18 1.06 0.70
N HIS A 18 -7.95 2.15 0.73
CA HIS A 18 -9.16 2.32 -0.07
C HIS A 18 -8.80 2.65 -1.52
N PHE A 19 -7.85 3.56 -1.73
CA PHE A 19 -7.31 3.87 -3.04
C PHE A 19 -6.59 2.67 -3.66
N ARG A 20 -5.74 1.99 -2.88
CA ARG A 20 -5.02 0.79 -3.35
C ARG A 20 -5.98 -0.33 -3.76
N PHE A 21 -7.07 -0.52 -3.02
CA PHE A 21 -8.11 -1.46 -3.40
C PHE A 21 -8.79 -1.09 -4.73
N LEU A 22 -9.05 0.20 -4.96
CA LEU A 22 -9.58 0.70 -6.24
C LEU A 22 -8.60 0.41 -7.39
N VAL A 23 -7.32 0.75 -7.22
CA VAL A 23 -6.29 0.48 -8.24
C VAL A 23 -6.21 -1.01 -8.55
N ARG A 24 -6.38 -1.88 -7.55
CA ARG A 24 -6.40 -3.33 -7.76
C ARG A 24 -7.55 -3.80 -8.66
N GLN A 25 -8.68 -3.10 -8.65
CA GLN A 25 -9.78 -3.39 -9.59
C GLN A 25 -9.42 -3.01 -11.03
N VAL A 26 -8.54 -2.02 -11.22
CA VAL A 26 -8.06 -1.57 -12.53
C VAL A 26 -6.92 -2.46 -13.06
N SER A 27 -5.97 -2.83 -12.20
CA SER A 27 -4.82 -3.65 -12.59
C SER A 27 -4.43 -4.65 -11.51
N ARG A 28 -4.37 -5.93 -11.90
CA ARG A 28 -3.93 -7.05 -11.04
C ARG A 28 -2.41 -7.19 -10.95
N GLY A 29 -1.68 -6.67 -11.95
CA GLY A 29 -0.23 -6.85 -12.05
C GLY A 29 0.59 -5.70 -11.47
N VAL A 30 -0.01 -4.53 -11.23
CA VAL A 30 0.72 -3.37 -10.72
C VAL A 30 1.08 -3.56 -9.25
N ARG A 31 2.31 -3.17 -8.90
CA ARG A 31 2.77 -3.11 -7.51
C ARG A 31 2.24 -1.86 -6.83
N LEU A 32 1.72 -2.03 -5.62
CA LEU A 32 1.17 -0.94 -4.82
C LEU A 32 2.15 -0.60 -3.69
N TYR A 33 2.35 0.69 -3.42
CA TYR A 33 3.06 1.15 -2.24
C TYR A 33 2.08 1.80 -1.27
N THR A 34 2.32 1.62 0.04
CA THR A 34 1.58 2.38 1.06
C THR A 34 1.96 3.85 1.04
N GLU A 35 1.19 4.68 1.75
CA GLU A 35 1.66 6.00 2.14
C GLU A 35 3.02 5.91 2.88
N MET A 36 3.76 7.02 2.90
CA MET A 36 4.95 7.11 3.74
C MET A 36 4.54 6.99 5.20
N VAL A 37 4.92 5.90 5.86
CA VAL A 37 4.71 5.71 7.30
C VAL A 37 6.02 5.96 8.04
N VAL A 38 6.02 6.94 8.94
CA VAL A 38 7.18 7.26 9.78
C VAL A 38 7.45 6.09 10.74
N ASP A 39 8.72 5.72 10.88
CA ASP A 39 9.20 4.65 11.75
C ASP A 39 8.72 4.79 13.20
N GLN A 40 8.81 6.00 13.78
CA GLN A 40 8.32 6.29 15.12
C GLN A 40 6.80 6.05 15.25
N GLY A 41 6.05 6.31 14.19
CA GLY A 41 4.61 6.02 14.11
C GLY A 41 4.33 4.53 14.18
N VAL A 42 5.14 3.69 13.53
CA VAL A 42 5.05 2.24 13.63
C VAL A 42 5.45 1.73 15.01
N LEU A 43 6.53 2.29 15.57
CA LEU A 43 7.08 1.83 16.86
C LEU A 43 6.16 2.16 18.04
N ARG A 44 5.62 3.38 18.07
CA ARG A 44 4.89 3.95 19.23
C ARG A 44 3.39 4.15 19.00
N GLY A 45 2.94 4.17 17.74
CA GLY A 45 1.55 4.42 17.38
C GLY A 45 0.71 3.16 17.23
N ASN A 46 -0.49 3.32 16.68
CA ASN A 46 -1.40 2.20 16.43
C ASN A 46 -1.02 1.46 15.13
N ARG A 47 -0.24 0.38 15.26
CA ARG A 47 0.20 -0.46 14.14
C ARG A 47 -0.94 -1.02 13.30
N LYS A 48 -2.05 -1.43 13.93
CA LYS A 48 -3.22 -1.96 13.20
C LYS A 48 -3.83 -0.90 12.28
N ARG A 49 -3.81 0.37 12.69
CA ARG A 49 -4.30 1.46 11.83
C ARG A 49 -3.31 1.77 10.70
N LEU A 50 -2.01 1.78 11.01
CA LEU A 50 -0.96 2.21 10.07
C LEU A 50 -0.58 1.15 9.04
N LEU A 51 -0.62 -0.14 9.41
CA LEU A 51 -0.10 -1.25 8.60
C LEU A 51 -1.17 -2.23 8.14
N ALA A 52 -2.46 -2.00 8.43
CA ALA A 52 -3.50 -2.88 7.93
C ALA A 52 -3.66 -2.74 6.41
N PHE A 53 -3.66 -3.89 5.74
CA PHE A 53 -3.98 -4.05 4.33
C PHE A 53 -4.89 -5.28 4.16
N ARG A 54 -5.58 -5.36 3.03
CA ARG A 54 -6.39 -6.52 2.65
C ARG A 54 -5.58 -7.49 1.77
N PRO A 55 -5.82 -8.81 1.82
CA PRO A 55 -5.08 -9.79 1.02
C PRO A 55 -5.09 -9.52 -0.50
N GLU A 56 -6.15 -8.92 -1.01
CA GLU A 56 -6.31 -8.57 -2.43
C GLU A 56 -5.33 -7.47 -2.88
N GLU A 57 -4.77 -6.70 -1.95
CA GLU A 57 -3.81 -5.63 -2.26
C GLU A 57 -2.45 -6.19 -2.74
N HIS A 58 -2.17 -7.48 -2.55
CA HIS A 58 -0.95 -8.08 -3.06
C HIS A 58 -0.85 -8.03 -4.61
N PRO A 59 0.32 -7.70 -5.18
CA PRO A 59 1.58 -7.35 -4.50
C PRO A 59 1.62 -5.90 -3.98
N ILE A 60 1.83 -5.75 -2.66
CA ILE A 60 1.97 -4.48 -1.94
C ILE A 60 3.34 -4.44 -1.23
N ALA A 61 3.94 -3.26 -1.13
CA ALA A 61 5.20 -2.98 -0.46
C ALA A 61 5.07 -1.77 0.49
#